data_AF-M3BSS0-F1
#
_entry.id   AF-M3BSS0-F1
#
_cell.length_a   1.000
_cell.length_b   1.000
_cell.length_c   1.000
_cell.angle_alpha   90.00
_cell.angle_beta   90.00
_cell.angle_gamma   90.00
#
_symmetry.space_group_name_H-M   'P 1'
#
loop_
_entity.id
_entity.type
_entity.pdbx_description
1 polymer ?
#
loop_
_entity_poly.entity_id
_entity_poly.type
_entity_poly.pdbx_seq_one_letter_code
_entity_poly.pdbx_strand_id
1 'polypeptide(L)' 'MAEVVCPACAASVPLPEYRWADDYFAFAHLGFEFWNWPEFTEEFLTRFSDALGGHRVRRVWGKL' A
#
# COMPACT_ATOMS: atom_id res chain seq x y z
N MET A 1 -15.77 5.11 7.47
CA MET A 1 -14.57 4.93 6.63
C MET A 1 -14.32 6.25 5.92
N ALA A 2 -13.08 6.73 5.81
CA ALA A 2 -12.80 8.02 5.16
C ALA A 2 -12.90 7.90 3.64
N GLU A 3 -13.39 8.96 2.99
CA GLU A 3 -13.55 9.05 1.53
C GLU A 3 -12.66 10.17 0.96
N VAL A 4 -12.24 9.99 -0.29
CA VAL A 4 -11.48 10.99 -1.05
C VAL A 4 -12.23 11.28 -2.35
N VAL A 5 -12.39 12.56 -2.66
CA VAL A 5 -12.91 12.99 -3.96
C VAL A 5 -11.76 13.00 -4.96
N CYS A 6 -11.88 12.20 -6.01
CA CYS A 6 -10.89 12.18 -7.08
C CYS A 6 -10.88 13.54 -7.82
N PRO A 7 -9.74 14.25 -7.90
CA PRO A 7 -9.68 15.54 -8.57
C PRO A 7 -9.86 15.44 -10.10
N ALA A 8 -9.67 14.26 -10.70
CA ALA A 8 -9.77 14.05 -12.14
C ALA A 8 -11.20 13.77 -12.62
N CYS A 9 -12.03 13.10 -11.82
CA CYS A 9 -13.38 12.67 -12.21
C CYS A 9 -14.48 12.99 -11.20
N ALA A 10 -14.15 13.64 -10.08
CA ALA A 10 -15.05 13.97 -8.98
C ALA A 10 -15.77 12.79 -8.30
N ALA A 11 -15.37 11.55 -8.60
CA ALA A 11 -15.91 10.38 -7.92
C ALA A 11 -15.43 10.33 -6.45
N SER A 12 -16.34 9.97 -5.54
CA SER A 12 -15.99 9.62 -4.17
C SER A 12 -15.47 8.18 -4.16
N VAL A 13 -14.25 7.99 -3.67
CA VAL A 13 -13.62 6.68 -3.54
C VAL A 13 -13.17 6.46 -2.10
N PRO A 14 -13.32 5.24 -1.56
CA PRO A 14 -12.80 4.92 -0.24
C PRO A 14 -11.30 5.17 -0.19
N LEU A 15 -10.83 5.85 0.87
CA LEU A 15 -9.43 6.19 1.06
C LEU A 15 -8.45 4.99 0.88
N PRO A 16 -8.75 3.76 1.34
CA PRO A 16 -7.88 2.60 1.11
C PRO A 16 -7.78 2.15 -0.36
N GLU A 17 -8.79 2.48 -1.17
CA GLU A 17 -8.88 2.12 -2.58
C GLU A 17 -8.32 3.22 -3.49
N TYR A 18 -8.09 4.42 -2.95
CA TYR A 18 -7.48 5.51 -3.69
C TYR A 18 -6.06 5.12 -4.13
N ARG A 19 -5.73 5.45 -5.39
CA ARG A 19 -4.46 5.13 -6.04
C ARG A 19 -3.66 6.41 -6.21
N TRP A 20 -2.66 6.64 -5.36
CA TRP A 20 -1.76 7.79 -5.47
C TRP A 20 -0.63 7.51 -6.48
N ALA A 21 -0.29 8.51 -7.32
CA ALA A 21 0.91 8.56 -8.15
C ALA A 21 1.37 7.19 -8.71
N ASP A 22 0.70 6.72 -9.76
CA ASP A 22 0.95 5.41 -10.40
C ASP A 22 0.83 4.20 -9.46
N ASP A 23 0.06 4.33 -8.37
CA ASP A 23 -0.12 3.29 -7.36
C ASP A 23 1.10 2.99 -6.49
N TYR A 24 2.11 3.88 -6.53
CA TYR A 24 3.35 3.73 -5.79
C TYR A 24 3.15 3.91 -4.28
N PHE A 25 2.22 4.79 -3.88
CA PHE A 25 1.85 5.01 -2.49
C PHE A 25 0.42 4.53 -2.21
N ALA A 26 0.21 4.05 -0.99
CA ALA A 26 -1.10 3.66 -0.49
C ALA A 26 -1.30 4.17 0.95
N PHE A 27 -2.57 4.35 1.34
CA PHE A 27 -2.91 4.67 2.71
C PHE A 27 -2.74 3.42 3.59
N ALA A 28 -1.74 3.45 4.46
CA ALA A 28 -1.41 2.32 5.33
C ALA A 28 -2.10 2.44 6.69
N HIS A 29 -2.69 1.34 7.16
CA HIS A 29 -3.09 1.19 8.55
C HIS A 29 -1.91 0.75 9.43
N LEU A 30 -0.93 0.04 8.85
CA LEU A 30 0.23 -0.51 9.53
C LEU A 30 1.47 -0.37 8.62
N GLY A 31 2.57 0.12 9.17
CA GLY A 31 3.84 0.27 8.48
C GLY A 31 4.94 -0.53 9.16
N PHE A 32 5.80 -1.17 8.38
CA PHE A 32 6.97 -1.91 8.85
C PHE A 32 8.21 -1.38 8.18
N GLU A 33 9.26 -1.13 8.96
CA GLU A 33 10.56 -0.74 8.46
C GLU A 33 11.55 -1.89 8.65
N PHE A 34 12.29 -2.23 7.60
CA PHE A 34 13.27 -3.30 7.62
C PHE A 34 14.63 -2.74 7.17
N TRP A 35 15.60 -2.77 8.08
CA TRP A 35 16.94 -2.24 7.84
C TRP A 35 17.93 -3.35 7.47
N ASN A 36 18.77 -3.12 6.46
CA ASN A 36 19.79 -4.08 5.99
C ASN A 36 19.24 -5.47 5.62
N TRP A 37 18.00 -5.51 5.13
CA TRP A 37 17.32 -6.74 4.74
C TRP A 37 17.53 -7.03 3.25
N PRO A 38 17.68 -8.29 2.83
CA PRO A 38 17.62 -8.66 1.42
C PRO A 38 16.28 -8.28 0.78
N GLU A 39 16.26 -8.19 -0.55
CA GLU A 39 15.03 -7.92 -1.29
C GLU A 39 13.95 -8.96 -0.98
N PHE A 40 12.72 -8.45 -0.80
CA PHE A 40 11.58 -9.32 -0.56
C PHE A 40 11.21 -10.08 -1.84
N THR A 41 11.05 -11.39 -1.71
CA THR A 41 10.49 -12.23 -2.77
C THR A 41 8.98 -12.04 -2.87
N GLU A 42 8.41 -12.31 -4.05
CA GLU A 42 6.96 -12.26 -4.26
C GLU A 42 6.21 -13.24 -3.34
N GLU A 43 6.82 -14.39 -3.04
CA GLU A 43 6.27 -15.36 -2.08
C GLU A 43 6.18 -14.78 -0.67
N PHE A 44 7.23 -14.07 -0.22
CA PHE A 44 7.22 -13.43 1.09
C PHE A 44 6.11 -12.38 1.15
N LEU A 45 6.00 -11.50 0.15
CA LEU A 45 4.96 -10.46 0.12
C LEU A 45 3.55 -11.06 0.10
N THR A 46 3.35 -12.18 -0.61
CA THR A 46 2.06 -12.88 -0.66
C THR A 46 1.68 -13.44 0.70
N ARG A 47 2.61 -14.15 1.37
CA ARG A 47 2.37 -14.68 2.73
C ARG A 47 2.20 -13.57 3.75
N PHE A 48 2.93 -12.47 3.60
CA PHE A 48 2.82 -11.31 4.47
C PHE A 48 1.45 -10.64 4.35
N SER A 49 0.94 -10.49 3.12
CA SER A 49 -0.42 -10.02 2.84
C SER A 49 -1.47 -10.94 3.46
N ASP A 50 -1.31 -12.26 3.33
CA ASP A 50 -2.22 -13.26 3.91
C ASP A 50 -2.24 -13.21 5.45
N ALA A 51 -1.07 -13.13 6.08
CA ALA A 51 -0.94 -12.99 7.53
C ALA A 51 -1.56 -11.69 8.06
N LEU A 52 -1.63 -10.64 7.24
CA LEU A 52 -2.33 -9.39 7.54
C LEU A 52 -3.83 -9.45 7.18
N GLY A 53 -4.41 -10.63 6.93
CA GLY A 53 -5.83 -10.78 6.63
C GLY A 53 -6.21 -10.38 5.19
N GLY A 54 -5.27 -10.46 4.26
CA GLY A 54 -5.49 -10.11 2.85
C GLY A 54 -5.48 -8.60 2.57
N HIS A 55 -4.99 -7.79 3.50
CA HIS A 55 -4.85 -6.36 3.29
C HIS A 55 -3.86 -6.04 2.18
N ARG A 56 -4.17 -4.99 1.42
CA ARG A 56 -3.31 -4.48 0.35
C ARG A 56 -1.94 -4.05 0.91
N VAL A 57 -0.89 -4.75 0.51
CA VAL A 57 0.51 -4.43 0.88
C VAL A 57 1.17 -3.61 -0.25
N ARG A 58 1.91 -2.56 0.11
CA ARG A 58 2.80 -1.83 -0.82
C ARG A 58 4.21 -1.82 -0.26
N ARG A 59 5.17 -2.28 -1.07
CA ARG A 59 6.60 -2.20 -0.77
C ARG A 59 7.10 -0.86 -1.31
N VAL A 60 7.64 -0.02 -0.43
CA VAL A 60 8.43 1.14 -0.83
C VAL A 60 9.86 0.87 -0.43
N TRP A 61 10.80 1.07 -1.35
CA TRP A 61 12.22 0.83 -1.12
C TRP A 61 13.05 1.96 -1.74
N GLY A 62 14.26 2.17 -1.21
CA GLY A 62 15.13 3.28 -1.60
C GLY A 62 15.00 4.49 -0.66
N LYS A 63 15.47 5.65 -1.13
CA LYS A 63 15.38 6.91 -0.38
C LYS A 63 14.01 7.55 -0.68
N LEU A 64 13.12 7.55 0.31
CA LEU A 64 11.84 8.27 0.29
C LEU A 64 12.05 9.78 0.13
#